data_AF-A0A7Y2YBT6-F1
#
_entry.id   AF-A0A7Y2YBT6-F1
#
_cell.length_a   1.000
_cell.length_b   1.000
_cell.length_c   1.000
_cell.angle_alpha   90.00
_cell.angle_beta   90.00
_cell.angle_gamma   90.00
#
_symmetry.space_group_name_H-M   'P 1'
#
loop_
_entity.id
_entity.type
_entity.pdbx_description
1 polymer ?
#
loop_
_entity_poly.entity_id
_entity_poly.type
_entity_poly.pdbx_seq_one_letter_code
_entity_poly.pdbx_strand_id
1 'polypeptide(L)'
;MAYDLEVNFDIVYVEYSTDDGASWNVLGNVNSQPNWYTSDRTNESSGNDDDCQNCPGAQWTGTNTTLTEYAYDFVANAALGETDLTNESNVVFRIVFQADPAVNQEGVVIDDFVVEGFQDDDDDDNDGVLDVDDNCPLVGNADQADADNDGIGDACDEDDDNDGVLDIDDNCPLVANADQADTDGDGIGDPCDDDADNDGVPNSFDQCADTPAGTIVDVTGCPAFTLPPDNFSILATGESCRSSNNGSISISAAQTLDYTATVTGPDTNEVLEFTDTLEITALASGDYTVCITIAGQADYENCFSLSVPQPEDLAVSSRIGSLDNKVTLNLSGGKSYTIVLNNEVYRTTESEITLPLSRIENTLTVSTEKACQGAYEETIFLSSKLLVYPNPVEGSDLNIFMGDNELEEVEISLYTLNGVKIMGKKYSLLNREISLNVDRLARGIYLLNIKTERSLVNYKILRK
;
A
#
# COMPACT_ATOMS: atom_id res chain seq x y z
N MET A 1 8.18 -8.64 60.66
CA MET A 1 7.84 -7.62 61.68
C MET A 1 9.15 -7.09 62.24
N ALA A 2 9.38 -5.79 62.14
CA ALA A 2 10.65 -5.17 62.54
C ALA A 2 10.74 -5.08 64.07
N TYR A 3 11.67 -5.83 64.67
CA TYR A 3 12.04 -5.73 66.07
C TYR A 3 13.55 -5.97 66.23
N ASP A 4 14.12 -5.32 67.25
CA ASP A 4 15.56 -5.19 67.51
C ASP A 4 16.18 -6.54 67.91
N LEU A 5 17.25 -6.91 67.21
CA LEU A 5 18.06 -8.10 67.48
C LEU A 5 18.94 -7.85 68.72
N GLU A 6 19.01 -8.78 69.67
CA GLU A 6 20.17 -8.78 70.58
C GLU A 6 21.40 -9.15 69.75
N VAL A 7 22.43 -8.31 69.81
CA VAL A 7 23.65 -8.39 68.98
C VAL A 7 24.50 -9.64 69.28
N ASN A 8 24.11 -10.46 70.27
CA ASN A 8 24.96 -11.49 70.87
C ASN A 8 24.16 -12.80 71.05
N PHE A 9 24.24 -13.73 70.11
CA PHE A 9 23.87 -15.13 70.39
C PHE A 9 24.89 -15.72 71.37
N ASP A 10 24.48 -16.60 72.28
CA ASP A 10 25.43 -17.25 73.19
C ASP A 10 26.11 -18.45 72.53
N ILE A 11 25.36 -19.42 71.95
CA ILE A 11 25.93 -20.59 71.23
C ILE A 11 24.95 -21.13 70.16
N VAL A 12 25.46 -21.36 68.95
CA VAL A 12 24.86 -22.24 67.93
C VAL A 12 25.82 -23.39 67.67
N TYR A 13 25.33 -24.63 67.77
CA TYR A 13 26.11 -25.82 67.40
C TYR A 13 25.24 -26.87 66.75
N VAL A 14 25.88 -27.75 65.98
CA VAL A 14 25.24 -28.88 65.32
C VAL A 14 25.61 -30.16 66.05
N GLU A 15 24.62 -30.97 66.37
CA GLU A 15 24.80 -32.35 66.80
C GLU A 15 24.44 -33.28 65.65
N TYR A 16 25.07 -34.46 65.61
CA TYR A 16 24.73 -35.53 64.70
C TYR A 16 24.49 -36.84 65.45
N SER A 17 23.69 -37.70 64.84
CA SER A 17 23.43 -39.06 65.27
C SER A 17 23.49 -40.00 64.06
N THR A 18 24.18 -41.12 64.22
CA THR A 18 24.23 -42.22 63.24
C THR A 18 23.39 -43.42 63.68
N ASP A 19 22.64 -43.29 64.78
CA ASP A 19 21.83 -44.35 65.40
C ASP A 19 20.35 -43.94 65.58
N ASP A 20 19.81 -43.22 64.59
CA ASP A 20 18.44 -42.72 64.55
C ASP A 20 18.04 -41.85 65.77
N GLY A 21 19.00 -41.12 66.32
CA GLY A 21 18.82 -40.19 67.43
C GLY A 21 18.90 -40.84 68.83
N ALA A 22 19.37 -42.09 68.95
CA ALA A 22 19.55 -42.74 70.24
C ALA A 22 20.75 -42.17 71.03
N SER A 23 21.81 -41.78 70.33
CA SER A 23 22.96 -41.04 70.86
C SER A 23 23.29 -39.84 69.96
N TRP A 24 23.84 -38.79 70.56
CA TRP A 24 24.13 -37.52 69.90
C TRP A 24 25.58 -37.13 70.19
N ASN A 25 26.30 -36.73 69.14
CA ASN A 25 27.66 -36.20 69.22
C ASN A 25 27.67 -34.78 68.63
N VAL A 26 28.52 -33.90 69.15
CA VAL A 26 28.71 -32.57 68.58
C VAL A 26 29.52 -32.70 67.27
N LEU A 27 29.06 -32.04 66.21
CA LEU A 27 29.65 -32.10 64.87
C LEU A 27 30.81 -31.11 64.76
N GLY A 28 32.02 -31.55 65.08
CA GLY A 28 33.27 -30.83 64.82
C GLY A 28 34.15 -30.60 66.08
N ASN A 29 35.32 -29.95 65.94
CA ASN A 29 36.09 -29.29 67.04
C ASN A 29 36.68 -27.90 66.63
N VAL A 30 37.34 -27.17 67.54
CA VAL A 30 37.97 -25.84 67.25
C VAL A 30 38.88 -25.75 66.00
N ASN A 31 39.31 -26.88 65.45
CA ASN A 31 40.20 -26.96 64.30
C ASN A 31 39.51 -27.33 62.98
N SER A 32 38.19 -27.56 62.94
CA SER A 32 37.54 -28.00 61.70
C SER A 32 37.46 -26.89 60.65
N GLN A 33 37.41 -27.28 59.38
CA GLN A 33 37.45 -26.44 58.18
C GLN A 33 36.31 -26.86 57.21
N PRO A 34 35.86 -26.03 56.26
CA PRO A 34 36.17 -24.62 56.12
C PRO A 34 35.53 -23.78 57.24
N ASN A 35 34.45 -24.24 57.90
CA ASN A 35 33.88 -23.50 59.02
C ASN A 35 33.31 -24.37 60.15
N TRP A 36 33.90 -24.23 61.34
CA TRP A 36 33.19 -23.92 62.60
C TRP A 36 34.20 -23.68 63.77
N TYR A 37 33.88 -22.77 64.70
CA TYR A 37 33.96 -22.89 66.18
C TYR A 37 33.59 -21.54 66.80
N THR A 38 32.75 -21.56 67.83
CA THR A 38 32.41 -20.38 68.63
C THR A 38 32.76 -20.61 70.11
N SER A 39 33.95 -20.14 70.53
CA SER A 39 34.27 -19.78 71.93
C SER A 39 35.69 -19.16 72.05
N ASP A 40 35.96 -18.40 73.11
CA ASP A 40 37.16 -17.56 73.30
C ASP A 40 38.17 -18.03 74.38
N ARG A 41 38.10 -19.28 74.86
CA ARG A 41 39.10 -19.84 75.80
C ARG A 41 40.20 -20.62 75.06
N THR A 42 41.45 -20.47 75.52
CA THR A 42 42.62 -21.22 75.01
C THR A 42 43.06 -22.26 76.04
N ASN A 43 43.85 -23.26 75.65
CA ASN A 43 44.48 -24.20 76.59
C ASN A 43 45.29 -23.52 77.71
N GLU A 44 45.74 -22.27 77.51
CA GLU A 44 46.45 -21.51 78.53
C GLU A 44 45.52 -20.87 79.60
N SER A 45 44.22 -20.69 79.31
CA SER A 45 43.25 -20.09 80.23
C SER A 45 42.29 -21.10 80.89
N SER A 46 42.39 -22.40 80.58
CA SER A 46 41.57 -23.48 81.16
C SER A 46 41.99 -23.90 82.59
N GLY A 47 43.25 -23.67 82.97
CA GLY A 47 43.77 -24.13 84.27
C GLY A 47 43.85 -25.66 84.36
N ASN A 48 43.96 -26.20 85.59
CA ASN A 48 44.23 -27.64 85.82
C ASN A 48 43.07 -28.60 85.47
N ASP A 49 41.88 -28.09 85.12
CA ASP A 49 40.67 -28.91 84.95
C ASP A 49 40.33 -29.23 83.48
N ASP A 50 41.08 -28.69 82.50
CA ASP A 50 41.01 -28.98 81.05
C ASP A 50 39.57 -29.06 80.48
N ASP A 51 38.76 -28.05 80.80
CA ASP A 51 37.31 -27.99 80.53
C ASP A 51 36.93 -27.36 79.18
N CYS A 52 37.92 -27.09 78.31
CA CYS A 52 37.74 -26.23 77.14
C CYS A 52 37.66 -26.98 75.78
N GLN A 53 37.23 -28.24 75.78
CA GLN A 53 37.14 -28.99 74.52
C GLN A 53 35.72 -29.29 74.04
N ASN A 54 34.67 -29.13 74.88
CA ASN A 54 33.29 -29.33 74.41
C ASN A 54 32.18 -28.90 75.41
N CYS A 55 32.17 -27.65 75.91
CA CYS A 55 31.12 -27.20 76.84
C CYS A 55 30.06 -26.30 76.18
N PRO A 56 28.77 -26.68 76.17
CA PRO A 56 27.66 -25.80 75.87
C PRO A 56 27.39 -24.88 77.08
N GLY A 57 27.81 -23.62 77.00
CA GLY A 57 27.32 -22.53 77.85
C GLY A 57 28.30 -21.40 78.20
N ALA A 58 29.12 -20.88 77.26
CA ALA A 58 29.91 -19.67 77.48
C ALA A 58 29.92 -18.74 76.25
N GLN A 59 29.63 -17.47 76.53
CA GLN A 59 29.39 -16.33 75.65
C GLN A 59 30.69 -15.77 75.03
N TRP A 60 30.61 -15.32 73.77
CA TRP A 60 31.70 -14.94 72.86
C TRP A 60 32.40 -13.59 73.17
N THR A 61 33.72 -13.47 72.92
CA THR A 61 34.38 -12.18 72.65
C THR A 61 35.42 -12.21 71.49
N GLY A 62 34.98 -11.88 70.27
CA GLY A 62 35.80 -11.31 69.17
C GLY A 62 35.85 -12.12 67.87
N THR A 63 35.97 -11.59 66.64
CA THR A 63 36.03 -10.22 66.09
C THR A 63 35.23 -10.07 64.78
N ASN A 64 34.58 -11.12 64.27
CA ASN A 64 33.69 -11.06 63.11
C ASN A 64 32.30 -11.63 63.45
N THR A 65 31.31 -10.75 63.57
CA THR A 65 29.92 -11.08 63.95
C THR A 65 29.01 -11.31 62.74
N THR A 66 29.56 -11.46 61.53
CA THR A 66 28.80 -11.49 60.27
C THR A 66 28.85 -12.82 59.54
N LEU A 67 29.28 -13.91 60.17
CA LEU A 67 29.15 -15.25 59.59
C LEU A 67 27.67 -15.62 59.54
N THR A 68 27.09 -15.53 58.34
CA THR A 68 25.70 -15.90 58.04
C THR A 68 25.57 -17.35 57.58
N GLU A 69 26.70 -18.01 57.30
CA GLU A 69 26.77 -19.36 56.74
C GLU A 69 27.78 -20.23 57.49
N TYR A 70 27.44 -21.51 57.66
CA TYR A 70 28.26 -22.53 58.30
C TYR A 70 28.40 -23.71 57.36
N ALA A 71 29.63 -24.17 57.13
CA ALA A 71 29.93 -25.25 56.20
C ALA A 71 30.91 -26.24 56.84
N TYR A 72 30.54 -27.52 56.85
CA TYR A 72 31.35 -28.60 57.41
C TYR A 72 31.63 -29.64 56.33
N ASP A 73 32.91 -29.81 55.99
CA ASP A 73 33.35 -30.83 55.03
C ASP A 73 33.68 -32.14 55.77
N PHE A 74 32.95 -33.21 55.47
CA PHE A 74 33.18 -34.51 56.12
C PHE A 74 34.55 -35.12 55.78
N VAL A 75 35.02 -34.98 54.54
CA VAL A 75 36.29 -35.56 54.08
C VAL A 75 37.47 -34.80 54.68
N ALA A 76 37.45 -33.46 54.57
CA ALA A 76 38.54 -32.63 55.06
C ALA A 76 38.71 -32.77 56.58
N ASN A 77 37.61 -32.79 57.34
CA ASN A 77 37.69 -32.90 58.81
C ASN A 77 38.00 -34.32 59.27
N ALA A 78 37.55 -35.36 58.55
CA ALA A 78 37.99 -36.72 58.81
C ALA A 78 39.52 -36.87 58.69
N ALA A 79 40.14 -36.22 57.69
CA ALA A 79 41.60 -36.22 57.54
C ALA A 79 42.34 -35.54 58.72
N LEU A 80 41.64 -34.67 59.46
CA LEU A 80 42.13 -34.00 60.67
C LEU A 80 41.84 -34.80 61.96
N GLY A 81 41.27 -36.00 61.84
CA GLY A 81 41.05 -36.93 62.95
C GLY A 81 39.63 -36.89 63.54
N GLU A 82 38.70 -36.23 62.85
CA GLU A 82 37.29 -36.19 63.23
C GLU A 82 36.51 -37.39 62.70
N THR A 83 35.27 -37.56 63.15
CA THR A 83 34.44 -38.67 62.69
C THR A 83 34.08 -38.47 61.22
N ASP A 84 34.47 -39.42 60.38
CA ASP A 84 34.12 -39.46 58.98
C ASP A 84 32.67 -39.93 58.80
N LEU A 85 31.82 -39.04 58.30
CA LEU A 85 30.40 -39.31 58.05
C LEU A 85 30.11 -39.64 56.58
N THR A 86 31.11 -39.63 55.69
CA THR A 86 30.93 -39.80 54.24
C THR A 86 30.29 -41.13 53.83
N ASN A 87 30.49 -42.18 54.62
CA ASN A 87 29.99 -43.53 54.35
C ASN A 87 28.78 -43.91 55.21
N GLU A 88 28.26 -43.00 56.02
CA GLU A 88 27.11 -43.27 56.87
C GLU A 88 25.83 -43.24 56.04
N SER A 89 25.07 -44.34 56.08
CA SER A 89 23.84 -44.47 55.28
C SER A 89 22.67 -43.66 55.84
N ASN A 90 22.75 -43.25 57.11
CA ASN A 90 21.77 -42.37 57.74
C ASN A 90 22.47 -41.51 58.79
N VAL A 91 22.38 -40.20 58.64
CA VAL A 91 22.86 -39.23 59.63
C VAL A 91 21.72 -38.27 59.92
N VAL A 92 21.37 -38.15 61.20
CA VAL A 92 20.38 -37.18 61.67
C VAL A 92 21.12 -36.01 62.28
N PHE A 93 20.92 -34.83 61.72
CA PHE A 93 21.45 -33.58 62.28
C PHE A 93 20.41 -32.91 63.17
N ARG A 94 20.90 -32.27 64.22
CA ARG A 94 20.13 -31.37 65.08
C ARG A 94 20.92 -30.10 65.25
N ILE A 95 20.25 -28.98 65.10
CA ILE A 95 20.84 -27.66 65.32
C ILE A 95 20.31 -27.13 66.63
N VAL A 96 21.22 -26.77 67.52
CA VAL A 96 20.90 -26.35 68.88
C VAL A 96 21.18 -24.86 69.02
N PHE A 97 20.13 -24.13 69.39
CA PHE A 97 20.19 -22.72 69.75
C PHE A 97 20.03 -22.61 71.26
N GLN A 98 21.04 -22.04 71.94
CA GLN A 98 21.01 -21.88 73.40
C GLN A 98 21.00 -20.40 73.77
N ALA A 99 20.00 -19.99 74.57
CA ALA A 99 19.86 -18.64 75.11
C ALA A 99 20.31 -18.55 76.59
N ASP A 100 20.83 -17.40 77.04
CA ASP A 100 21.26 -17.15 78.42
C ASP A 100 20.14 -17.40 79.45
N PRO A 101 20.36 -18.29 80.44
CA PRO A 101 19.40 -18.50 81.54
C PRO A 101 19.18 -17.27 82.45
N ALA A 102 20.01 -16.22 82.37
CA ALA A 102 19.88 -14.99 83.16
C ALA A 102 18.97 -13.92 82.52
N VAL A 103 18.54 -14.10 81.26
CA VAL A 103 17.73 -13.13 80.52
C VAL A 103 16.31 -13.68 80.30
N ASN A 104 15.30 -12.98 80.81
CA ASN A 104 13.89 -13.38 80.70
C ASN A 104 13.16 -12.72 79.50
N GLN A 105 13.85 -12.53 78.38
CA GLN A 105 13.26 -12.01 77.13
C GLN A 105 12.87 -13.19 76.21
N GLU A 106 11.85 -13.01 75.35
CA GLU A 106 11.50 -14.02 74.34
C GLU A 106 12.63 -14.16 73.31
N GLY A 107 13.04 -15.40 73.02
CA GLY A 107 14.16 -15.71 72.13
C GLY A 107 13.85 -15.60 70.63
N VAL A 108 14.83 -16.01 69.82
CA VAL A 108 14.88 -15.88 68.35
C VAL A 108 13.67 -16.49 67.65
N VAL A 109 13.16 -15.79 66.63
CA VAL A 109 12.26 -16.35 65.61
C VAL A 109 13.11 -16.74 64.41
N ILE A 110 13.28 -18.04 64.19
CA ILE A 110 13.92 -18.59 63.01
C ILE A 110 12.86 -18.65 61.91
N ASP A 111 13.01 -17.85 60.87
CA ASP A 111 12.17 -17.84 59.67
C ASP A 111 13.07 -18.14 58.47
N ASP A 112 12.59 -18.93 57.51
CA ASP A 112 13.34 -19.34 56.29
C ASP A 112 14.71 -20.01 56.54
N PHE A 113 14.76 -20.94 57.51
CA PHE A 113 15.95 -21.78 57.72
C PHE A 113 16.13 -22.78 56.58
N VAL A 114 17.18 -22.60 55.77
CA VAL A 114 17.54 -23.47 54.65
C VAL A 114 18.70 -24.38 55.05
N VAL A 115 18.57 -25.67 54.72
CA VAL A 115 19.66 -26.65 54.80
C VAL A 115 19.84 -27.23 53.41
N GLU A 116 20.98 -26.95 52.82
CA GLU A 116 21.39 -27.49 51.53
C GLU A 116 22.56 -28.46 51.72
N GLY A 117 22.60 -29.49 50.88
CA GLY A 117 23.68 -30.47 50.85
C GLY A 117 23.97 -30.78 49.40
N PHE A 118 25.19 -30.47 48.97
CA PHE A 118 25.68 -30.72 47.62
C PHE A 118 26.58 -31.96 47.61
N GLN A 119 26.55 -32.71 46.52
CA GLN A 119 27.73 -33.47 46.11
C GLN A 119 28.53 -32.50 45.26
N ASP A 120 29.76 -32.23 45.68
CA ASP A 120 30.79 -31.55 44.88
C ASP A 120 31.02 -32.44 43.63
N ASP A 121 30.46 -32.06 42.48
CA ASP A 121 30.84 -32.59 41.17
C ASP A 121 31.55 -31.49 40.37
N ASP A 122 32.32 -31.88 39.33
CA ASP A 122 33.25 -30.96 38.65
C ASP A 122 32.54 -30.02 37.61
N ASP A 123 31.21 -29.89 37.68
CA ASP A 123 30.33 -29.17 36.73
C ASP A 123 29.06 -28.70 37.49
N ASP A 124 29.23 -27.62 38.26
CA ASP A 124 28.28 -27.12 39.26
C ASP A 124 26.91 -26.73 38.65
N ASP A 125 26.88 -26.27 37.40
CA ASP A 125 25.65 -25.83 36.72
C ASP A 125 25.13 -26.80 35.64
N ASN A 126 25.87 -27.88 35.38
CA ASN A 126 25.53 -28.96 34.47
C ASN A 126 25.34 -28.53 33.00
N ASP A 127 26.10 -27.53 32.54
CA ASP A 127 26.07 -27.08 31.15
C ASP A 127 26.96 -27.94 30.21
N GLY A 128 27.82 -28.78 30.79
CA GLY A 128 28.73 -29.68 30.08
C GLY A 128 30.15 -29.15 29.88
N VAL A 129 30.46 -27.98 30.43
CA VAL A 129 31.80 -27.45 30.67
C VAL A 129 32.18 -27.73 32.12
N LEU A 130 33.46 -28.01 32.40
CA LEU A 130 33.89 -28.27 33.77
C LEU A 130 34.24 -26.95 34.44
N ASP A 131 34.02 -26.79 35.75
CA ASP A 131 34.22 -25.51 36.49
C ASP A 131 35.61 -24.88 36.27
N VAL A 132 36.62 -25.71 36.00
CA VAL A 132 38.01 -25.26 35.76
C VAL A 132 38.25 -24.64 34.38
N ASP A 133 37.37 -24.92 33.43
CA ASP A 133 37.41 -24.46 32.04
C ASP A 133 36.16 -23.61 31.70
N ASP A 134 35.31 -23.31 32.69
CA ASP A 134 34.04 -22.59 32.57
C ASP A 134 34.21 -21.09 32.93
N ASN A 135 33.82 -20.20 32.02
CA ASN A 135 33.83 -18.75 32.24
C ASN A 135 32.62 -18.25 33.06
N CYS A 136 31.62 -19.10 33.33
CA CYS A 136 30.50 -18.86 34.25
C CYS A 136 30.18 -20.09 35.12
N PRO A 137 31.03 -20.50 36.07
CA PRO A 137 30.92 -21.79 36.79
C PRO A 137 29.61 -22.08 37.56
N LEU A 138 28.72 -21.10 37.69
CA LEU A 138 27.45 -21.21 38.42
C LEU A 138 26.24 -20.89 37.53
N VAL A 139 26.45 -20.56 36.25
CA VAL A 139 25.42 -20.09 35.31
C VAL A 139 25.65 -20.72 33.94
N GLY A 140 24.89 -21.78 33.66
CA GLY A 140 25.15 -22.60 32.49
C GLY A 140 25.10 -21.85 31.16
N ASN A 141 26.20 -21.91 30.43
CA ASN A 141 26.47 -21.25 29.15
C ASN A 141 27.41 -22.12 28.29
N ALA A 142 26.90 -23.27 27.85
CA ALA A 142 27.69 -24.30 27.16
C ALA A 142 28.42 -23.84 25.88
N ASP A 143 28.09 -22.67 25.31
CA ASP A 143 28.81 -22.06 24.19
C ASP A 143 30.01 -21.21 24.60
N GLN A 144 30.14 -20.88 25.89
CA GLN A 144 31.23 -20.13 26.51
C GLN A 144 31.45 -18.81 25.77
N ALA A 145 30.35 -18.13 25.43
CA ALA A 145 30.40 -16.80 24.85
C ALA A 145 31.05 -15.82 25.85
N ASP A 146 31.85 -14.91 25.32
CA ASP A 146 32.71 -13.96 26.02
C ASP A 146 33.10 -12.89 24.99
N ALA A 147 32.20 -11.91 24.79
CA ALA A 147 32.27 -10.95 23.69
C ALA A 147 33.49 -10.02 23.81
N ASP A 148 33.86 -9.59 25.02
CA ASP A 148 35.01 -8.74 25.29
C ASP A 148 36.34 -9.47 25.57
N ASN A 149 36.29 -10.78 25.81
CA ASN A 149 37.43 -11.64 26.15
C ASN A 149 38.13 -11.27 27.46
N ASP A 150 37.38 -10.84 28.48
CA ASP A 150 37.90 -10.53 29.81
C ASP A 150 38.02 -11.78 30.73
N GLY A 151 37.35 -12.86 30.33
CA GLY A 151 37.34 -14.16 31.01
C GLY A 151 36.14 -14.41 31.91
N ILE A 152 35.19 -13.49 31.98
CA ILE A 152 33.82 -13.66 32.48
C ILE A 152 32.94 -13.92 31.25
N GLY A 153 32.04 -14.91 31.31
CA GLY A 153 31.18 -15.20 30.16
C GLY A 153 29.96 -14.29 30.08
N ASP A 154 29.42 -14.09 28.87
CA ASP A 154 28.23 -13.24 28.60
C ASP A 154 27.01 -13.61 29.49
N ALA A 155 26.95 -14.83 30.01
CA ALA A 155 25.85 -15.28 30.86
C ALA A 155 25.94 -14.78 32.31
N CYS A 156 27.14 -14.38 32.75
CA CYS A 156 27.43 -13.98 34.12
C CYS A 156 28.24 -12.67 34.22
N ASP A 157 28.49 -11.99 33.10
CA ASP A 157 28.90 -10.60 33.05
C ASP A 157 27.66 -9.67 33.15
N GLU A 158 27.88 -8.42 33.56
CA GLU A 158 26.86 -7.36 33.54
C GLU A 158 27.12 -6.31 32.43
N ASP A 159 28.26 -6.40 31.73
CA ASP A 159 28.73 -5.51 30.65
C ASP A 159 29.56 -6.35 29.65
N ASP A 160 28.87 -7.10 28.79
CA ASP A 160 29.45 -8.16 27.92
C ASP A 160 30.49 -7.63 26.91
N ASP A 161 30.50 -6.33 26.60
CA ASP A 161 31.43 -5.71 25.65
C ASP A 161 32.44 -4.72 26.28
N ASN A 162 32.34 -4.52 27.60
CA ASN A 162 33.21 -3.71 28.45
C ASN A 162 33.34 -2.23 27.97
N ASP A 163 32.28 -1.68 27.37
CA ASP A 163 32.25 -0.27 26.94
C ASP A 163 31.92 0.73 28.06
N GLY A 164 31.43 0.21 29.19
CA GLY A 164 31.04 0.96 30.39
C GLY A 164 29.54 1.24 30.52
N VAL A 165 28.70 0.71 29.64
CA VAL A 165 27.24 0.65 29.73
C VAL A 165 26.84 -0.79 30.08
N LEU A 166 25.99 -0.97 31.09
CA LEU A 166 25.54 -2.31 31.47
C LEU A 166 24.56 -2.86 30.43
N ASP A 167 24.52 -4.18 30.20
CA ASP A 167 23.72 -4.82 29.14
C ASP A 167 22.23 -4.44 29.18
N ILE A 168 21.70 -4.18 30.38
CA ILE A 168 20.29 -3.80 30.59
C ILE A 168 19.95 -2.41 30.03
N ASP A 169 20.95 -1.55 29.89
CA ASP A 169 20.85 -0.17 29.41
C ASP A 169 21.58 0.03 28.06
N ASP A 170 22.17 -1.02 27.49
CA ASP A 170 22.97 -1.00 26.26
C ASP A 170 22.14 -1.30 25.01
N ASN A 171 22.24 -0.45 23.98
CA ASN A 171 21.62 -0.66 22.67
C ASN A 171 22.43 -1.56 21.72
N CYS A 172 23.65 -1.95 22.08
CA CYS A 172 24.49 -2.93 21.42
C CYS A 172 25.27 -3.80 22.43
N PRO A 173 24.61 -4.66 23.25
CA PRO A 173 25.26 -5.34 24.38
C PRO A 173 26.53 -6.16 24.07
N LEU A 174 26.76 -6.54 22.81
CA LEU A 174 27.91 -7.37 22.41
C LEU A 174 28.91 -6.60 21.52
N VAL A 175 28.74 -5.28 21.33
CA VAL A 175 29.52 -4.47 20.40
C VAL A 175 29.77 -3.08 20.97
N ALA A 176 30.95 -2.93 21.59
CA ALA A 176 31.33 -1.72 22.32
C ALA A 176 31.03 -0.40 21.59
N ASN A 177 30.15 0.40 22.18
CA ASN A 177 29.67 1.68 21.66
C ASN A 177 29.27 2.66 22.78
N ALA A 178 30.21 3.02 23.65
CA ALA A 178 29.98 3.86 24.84
C ALA A 178 29.26 5.22 24.63
N ASP A 179 29.10 5.69 23.39
CA ASP A 179 28.30 6.87 23.05
C ASP A 179 26.81 6.58 22.81
N GLN A 180 26.43 5.30 22.73
CA GLN A 180 25.08 4.77 22.55
C GLN A 180 24.38 5.45 21.37
N ALA A 181 25.14 5.62 20.27
CA ALA A 181 24.61 6.19 19.04
C ALA A 181 23.49 5.30 18.48
N ASP A 182 22.36 5.92 18.14
CA ASP A 182 21.14 5.32 17.62
C ASP A 182 20.47 6.38 16.75
N THR A 183 20.78 6.35 15.46
CA THR A 183 20.48 7.42 14.51
C THR A 183 19.00 7.46 14.14
N ASP A 184 18.34 6.30 14.05
CA ASP A 184 16.91 6.21 13.72
C ASP A 184 15.99 6.16 14.95
N GLY A 185 16.53 5.84 16.13
CA GLY A 185 15.82 5.79 17.40
C GLY A 185 15.00 4.51 17.61
N ASP A 186 15.37 3.39 16.99
CA ASP A 186 14.64 2.12 17.11
C ASP A 186 15.04 1.29 18.35
N GLY A 187 16.13 1.68 19.02
CA GLY A 187 16.68 1.03 20.21
C GLY A 187 17.79 0.02 19.93
N ILE A 188 18.24 -0.12 18.69
CA ILE A 188 19.46 -0.83 18.28
C ILE A 188 20.52 0.22 17.99
N GLY A 189 21.74 0.07 18.53
CA GLY A 189 22.79 1.06 18.29
C GLY A 189 23.38 0.97 16.88
N ASP A 190 23.83 2.10 16.34
CA ASP A 190 24.43 2.21 15.00
C ASP A 190 25.52 1.14 14.72
N PRO A 191 26.37 0.73 15.70
CA PRO A 191 27.41 -0.28 15.46
C PRO A 191 26.90 -1.71 15.29
N CYS A 192 25.71 -2.02 15.81
CA CYS A 192 25.09 -3.34 15.74
C CYS A 192 23.79 -3.36 14.91
N ASP A 193 23.44 -2.24 14.28
CA ASP A 193 22.38 -2.13 13.30
C ASP A 193 22.88 -2.41 11.87
N ASP A 194 22.07 -3.12 11.08
CA ASP A 194 22.31 -3.37 9.65
C ASP A 194 21.88 -2.18 8.75
N ASP A 195 21.05 -1.26 9.25
CA ASP A 195 20.48 -0.08 8.56
C ASP A 195 20.26 1.10 9.54
N ALA A 196 21.34 1.81 9.87
CA ALA A 196 21.40 2.71 11.02
C ALA A 196 20.48 3.95 10.93
N ASP A 197 20.07 4.37 9.73
CA ASP A 197 19.13 5.49 9.54
C ASP A 197 17.73 5.04 9.06
N ASN A 198 17.56 3.73 8.88
CA ASN A 198 16.30 3.06 8.53
C ASN A 198 15.62 3.66 7.30
N ASP A 199 16.44 4.07 6.32
CA ASP A 199 15.98 4.57 5.03
C ASP A 199 15.60 3.43 4.05
N GLY A 200 15.90 2.18 4.44
CA GLY A 200 15.64 0.95 3.70
C GLY A 200 16.82 0.46 2.85
N VAL A 201 17.98 1.08 2.95
CA VAL A 201 19.22 0.69 2.29
C VAL A 201 20.24 0.26 3.36
N PRO A 202 20.62 -1.04 3.40
CA PRO A 202 21.57 -1.51 4.41
C PRO A 202 22.90 -0.73 4.37
N ASN A 203 23.51 -0.53 5.55
CA ASN A 203 24.74 0.22 5.77
C ASN A 203 25.86 -0.10 4.75
N SER A 204 25.96 -1.35 4.31
CA SER A 204 26.95 -1.80 3.31
C SER A 204 26.76 -1.25 1.88
N PHE A 205 25.56 -0.76 1.56
CA PHE A 205 25.17 -0.20 0.25
C PHE A 205 24.80 1.27 0.32
N ASP A 206 24.66 1.82 1.52
CA ASP A 206 24.27 3.20 1.74
C ASP A 206 25.46 4.16 1.63
N GLN A 207 25.25 5.25 0.89
CA GLN A 207 26.22 6.33 0.70
C GLN A 207 25.90 7.55 1.59
N CYS A 208 24.76 7.55 2.26
CA CYS A 208 24.17 8.66 2.99
C CYS A 208 23.63 8.20 4.37
N ALA A 209 24.52 7.67 5.22
CA ALA A 209 24.27 7.05 6.54
C ALA A 209 23.52 7.88 7.62
N ASP A 210 23.06 9.09 7.31
CA ASP A 210 22.35 9.97 8.24
C ASP A 210 21.10 10.58 7.56
N THR A 211 20.40 9.79 6.74
CA THR A 211 19.22 10.24 6.02
C THR A 211 18.08 10.50 7.01
N PRO A 212 17.49 11.72 7.03
CA PRO A 212 16.40 12.00 7.93
C PRO A 212 15.17 11.11 7.66
N ALA A 213 14.61 10.54 8.72
CA ALA A 213 13.41 9.71 8.65
C ALA A 213 12.28 10.32 7.80
N GLY A 214 11.74 9.53 6.87
CA GLY A 214 10.68 9.91 5.95
C GLY A 214 11.16 10.68 4.70
N THR A 215 12.46 10.89 4.55
CA THR A 215 13.04 11.33 3.27
C THR A 215 12.87 10.24 2.23
N ILE A 216 12.50 10.62 1.01
CA ILE A 216 12.50 9.67 -0.10
C ILE A 216 13.94 9.54 -0.56
N VAL A 217 14.49 8.32 -0.49
CA VAL A 217 15.85 8.01 -0.91
C VAL A 217 15.88 7.31 -2.26
N ASP A 218 17.03 7.35 -2.92
CA ASP A 218 17.32 6.54 -4.08
C ASP A 218 17.88 5.16 -3.68
N VAL A 219 18.38 4.40 -4.65
CA VAL A 219 18.93 3.04 -4.41
C VAL A 219 20.27 3.03 -3.65
N THR A 220 20.82 4.21 -3.35
CA THR A 220 22.08 4.41 -2.62
C THR A 220 21.85 5.05 -1.25
N GLY A 221 20.61 5.10 -0.78
CA GLY A 221 20.21 5.72 0.50
C GLY A 221 20.28 7.24 0.48
N CYS A 222 20.65 7.86 -0.64
CA CYS A 222 20.77 9.31 -0.69
C CYS A 222 19.42 9.99 -1.00
N PRO A 223 19.16 11.20 -0.45
CA PRO A 223 17.93 11.94 -0.70
C PRO A 223 17.65 12.11 -2.20
N ALA A 224 16.58 11.47 -2.66
CA ALA A 224 16.13 11.55 -4.04
C ALA A 224 15.45 12.90 -4.29
N PHE A 225 15.87 13.58 -5.37
CA PHE A 225 15.21 14.80 -5.78
C PHE A 225 13.77 14.48 -6.21
N THR A 226 12.79 15.05 -5.50
CA THR A 226 11.38 14.95 -5.85
C THR A 226 10.73 16.32 -5.88
N LEU A 227 9.68 16.45 -6.71
CA LEU A 227 8.85 17.63 -6.74
C LEU A 227 7.47 17.30 -6.14
N PRO A 228 6.78 18.29 -5.55
CA PRO A 228 5.41 18.12 -5.10
C PRO A 228 4.52 17.54 -6.22
N PRO A 229 3.57 16.64 -5.90
CA PRO A 229 2.69 16.03 -6.91
C PRO A 229 1.86 17.04 -7.71
N ASP A 230 1.59 18.21 -7.14
CA ASP A 230 0.86 19.32 -7.74
C ASP A 230 1.76 20.35 -8.44
N ASN A 231 3.05 20.04 -8.61
CA ASN A 231 3.97 20.97 -9.25
C ASN A 231 3.59 21.27 -10.70
N PHE A 232 3.01 20.34 -11.45
CA PHE A 232 2.58 20.57 -12.82
C PHE A 232 1.06 20.53 -12.95
N SER A 233 0.49 21.58 -13.54
CA SER A 233 -0.90 21.61 -14.02
C SER A 233 -0.88 21.66 -15.54
N ILE A 234 -1.51 20.66 -16.17
CA ILE A 234 -1.54 20.50 -17.63
C ILE A 234 -2.98 20.50 -18.11
N LEU A 235 -3.27 21.36 -19.08
CA LEU A 235 -4.58 21.48 -19.69
C LEU A 235 -4.47 21.28 -21.21
N ALA A 236 -5.16 20.26 -21.71
CA ALA A 236 -5.35 20.04 -23.14
C ALA A 236 -6.66 20.68 -23.60
N THR A 237 -6.58 21.58 -24.59
CA THR A 237 -7.72 22.23 -25.22
C THR A 237 -7.94 21.62 -26.61
N GLY A 238 -9.13 21.10 -26.85
CA GLY A 238 -9.50 20.49 -28.13
C GLY A 238 -9.62 21.47 -29.30
N GLU A 239 -9.68 20.94 -30.51
CA GLU A 239 -9.88 21.73 -31.72
C GLU A 239 -11.24 22.47 -31.69
N SER A 240 -11.28 23.68 -32.27
CA SER A 240 -12.54 24.41 -32.40
C SER A 240 -13.51 23.71 -33.37
N CYS A 241 -12.95 23.07 -34.40
CA CYS A 241 -13.61 22.42 -35.53
C CYS A 241 -12.74 21.28 -36.07
N ARG A 242 -13.37 20.26 -36.67
CA ARG A 242 -12.66 19.10 -37.24
C ARG A 242 -11.54 19.52 -38.21
N SER A 243 -10.36 18.94 -38.02
CA SER A 243 -9.17 19.15 -38.86
C SER A 243 -8.73 20.62 -38.91
N SER A 244 -9.02 21.37 -37.84
CA SER A 244 -8.57 22.76 -37.74
C SER A 244 -7.16 22.87 -37.21
N ASN A 245 -6.62 21.80 -36.62
CA ASN A 245 -5.29 21.73 -36.03
C ASN A 245 -4.99 22.98 -35.19
N ASN A 246 -5.93 23.34 -34.31
CA ASN A 246 -5.86 24.51 -33.45
C ASN A 246 -6.15 24.17 -31.99
N GLY A 247 -5.99 22.89 -31.63
CA GLY A 247 -5.89 22.50 -30.24
C GLY A 247 -4.62 23.05 -29.61
N SER A 248 -4.55 22.97 -28.30
CA SER A 248 -3.38 23.41 -27.54
C SER A 248 -3.16 22.57 -26.29
N ILE A 249 -1.92 22.55 -25.81
CA ILE A 249 -1.55 22.03 -24.49
C ILE A 249 -0.87 23.17 -23.74
N SER A 250 -1.40 23.52 -22.57
CA SER A 250 -0.78 24.48 -21.67
C SER A 250 -0.28 23.77 -20.41
N ILE A 251 0.97 24.04 -20.05
CA ILE A 251 1.64 23.51 -18.86
C ILE A 251 1.96 24.70 -17.95
N SER A 252 1.69 24.57 -16.66
CA SER A 252 2.15 25.51 -15.63
C SER A 252 2.83 24.77 -14.49
N ALA A 253 4.03 25.21 -14.12
CA ALA A 253 4.79 24.72 -12.99
C ALA A 253 4.57 25.61 -11.75
N ALA A 254 4.46 25.02 -10.57
CA ALA A 254 4.34 25.73 -9.29
C ALA A 254 5.70 26.27 -8.81
N GLN A 255 6.76 25.49 -9.00
CA GLN A 255 8.14 25.91 -8.75
C GLN A 255 8.82 26.33 -10.05
N THR A 256 9.51 27.46 -10.02
CA THR A 256 10.33 27.97 -11.14
C THR A 256 11.68 27.26 -11.19
N LEU A 257 11.85 26.33 -12.13
CA LEU A 257 13.11 25.63 -12.41
C LEU A 257 13.36 25.56 -13.93
N ASP A 258 14.55 25.20 -14.36
CA ASP A 258 14.87 25.04 -15.79
C ASP A 258 14.35 23.69 -16.30
N TYR A 259 13.10 23.65 -16.76
CA TYR A 259 12.44 22.45 -17.25
C TYR A 259 12.57 22.30 -18.77
N THR A 260 12.61 21.04 -19.22
CA THR A 260 12.50 20.67 -20.63
C THR A 260 11.29 19.76 -20.82
N ALA A 261 10.34 20.15 -21.67
CA ALA A 261 9.21 19.32 -22.08
C ALA A 261 9.46 18.70 -23.45
N THR A 262 9.49 17.36 -23.50
CA THR A 262 9.46 16.59 -24.75
C THR A 262 8.02 16.20 -25.04
N VAL A 263 7.46 16.74 -26.13
CA VAL A 263 6.06 16.52 -26.52
C VAL A 263 6.02 15.71 -27.80
N THR A 264 5.46 14.50 -27.69
CA THR A 264 5.29 13.56 -28.80
C THR A 264 3.80 13.36 -29.08
N GLY A 265 3.38 13.52 -30.32
CA GLY A 265 2.00 13.34 -30.74
C GLY A 265 1.85 13.02 -32.23
N PRO A 266 0.62 13.05 -32.77
CA PRO A 266 0.34 12.70 -34.16
C PRO A 266 1.01 13.60 -35.19
N ASP A 267 1.26 14.86 -34.82
CA ASP A 267 1.72 15.93 -35.69
C ASP A 267 2.96 16.68 -35.15
N THR A 268 3.47 16.29 -33.97
CA THR A 268 4.61 16.95 -33.33
C THR A 268 5.53 15.97 -32.62
N ASN A 269 6.81 16.32 -32.59
CA ASN A 269 7.84 15.70 -31.76
C ASN A 269 8.87 16.79 -31.43
N GLU A 270 8.53 17.64 -30.47
CA GLU A 270 9.29 18.84 -30.12
C GLU A 270 9.84 18.75 -28.69
N VAL A 271 11.00 19.36 -28.50
CA VAL A 271 11.66 19.52 -27.20
C VAL A 271 11.69 21.02 -26.91
N LEU A 272 11.04 21.43 -25.83
CA LEU A 272 10.78 22.82 -25.51
C LEU A 272 11.20 23.13 -24.06
N GLU A 273 12.02 24.16 -23.90
CA GLU A 273 12.44 24.64 -22.58
C GLU A 273 11.41 25.60 -21.99
N PHE A 274 11.15 25.52 -20.68
CA PHE A 274 10.29 26.45 -19.96
C PHE A 274 10.65 26.53 -18.47
N THR A 275 10.24 27.60 -17.80
CA THR A 275 10.51 27.78 -16.36
C THR A 275 9.25 27.80 -15.49
N ASP A 276 8.23 28.52 -15.95
CA ASP A 276 6.96 28.66 -15.22
C ASP A 276 5.77 28.15 -16.04
N THR A 277 5.71 28.51 -17.32
CA THR A 277 4.60 28.14 -18.19
C THR A 277 5.09 27.82 -19.60
N LEU A 278 4.41 26.88 -20.26
CA LEU A 278 4.60 26.54 -21.66
C LEU A 278 3.24 26.43 -22.33
N GLU A 279 3.10 27.04 -23.50
CA GLU A 279 1.89 26.91 -24.32
C GLU A 279 2.27 26.39 -25.70
N ILE A 280 1.69 25.25 -26.06
CA ILE A 280 1.87 24.59 -27.35
C ILE A 280 0.56 24.74 -28.09
N THR A 281 0.59 25.38 -29.25
CA THR A 281 -0.60 25.66 -30.06
C THR A 281 -0.52 24.95 -31.39
N ALA A 282 -1.58 25.07 -32.18
CA ALA A 282 -1.68 24.50 -33.52
C ALA A 282 -1.61 22.95 -33.56
N LEU A 283 -2.10 22.30 -32.50
CA LEU A 283 -2.13 20.84 -32.38
C LEU A 283 -3.36 20.25 -33.07
N ALA A 284 -3.15 19.16 -33.79
CA ALA A 284 -4.19 18.29 -34.29
C ALA A 284 -4.90 17.54 -33.16
N SER A 285 -6.11 17.05 -33.41
CA SER A 285 -6.78 16.16 -32.48
C SER A 285 -6.07 14.81 -32.39
N GLY A 286 -5.89 14.29 -31.18
CA GLY A 286 -5.29 12.98 -30.94
C GLY A 286 -4.64 12.87 -29.57
N ASP A 287 -3.91 11.77 -29.37
CA ASP A 287 -3.24 11.47 -28.10
C ASP A 287 -1.79 11.96 -28.13
N TYR A 288 -1.39 12.64 -27.06
CA TYR A 288 -0.07 13.24 -26.87
C TYR A 288 0.58 12.69 -25.61
N THR A 289 1.90 12.54 -25.65
CA THR A 289 2.74 12.25 -24.49
C THR A 289 3.64 13.46 -24.24
N VAL A 290 3.65 13.96 -23.00
CA VAL A 290 4.49 15.07 -22.56
C VAL A 290 5.38 14.56 -21.45
N CYS A 291 6.69 14.44 -21.69
CA CYS A 291 7.68 14.08 -20.68
C CYS A 291 8.47 15.32 -20.27
N ILE A 292 8.49 15.63 -18.97
CA ILE A 292 9.16 16.80 -18.41
C ILE A 292 10.40 16.34 -17.65
N THR A 293 11.56 16.91 -17.99
CA THR A 293 12.85 16.73 -17.31
C THR A 293 13.34 18.06 -16.74
N ILE A 294 14.37 18.04 -15.88
CA ILE A 294 14.94 19.23 -15.25
C ILE A 294 16.43 19.32 -15.55
N ALA A 295 16.91 20.49 -15.94
CA ALA A 295 18.32 20.72 -16.16
C ALA A 295 19.12 20.49 -14.87
N GLY A 296 20.13 19.61 -14.94
CA GLY A 296 20.97 19.26 -13.80
C GLY A 296 20.43 18.13 -12.91
N GLN A 297 19.23 17.61 -13.18
CA GLN A 297 18.66 16.43 -12.50
C GLN A 297 18.45 15.31 -13.53
N ALA A 298 19.49 14.51 -13.76
CA ALA A 298 19.49 13.50 -14.82
C ALA A 298 18.45 12.39 -14.62
N ASP A 299 18.11 12.10 -13.36
CA ASP A 299 17.20 11.00 -12.99
C ASP A 299 15.74 11.45 -12.85
N TYR A 300 15.45 12.75 -13.04
CA TYR A 300 14.08 13.26 -12.98
C TYR A 300 13.42 13.26 -14.36
N GLU A 301 12.39 12.43 -14.52
CA GLU A 301 11.47 12.46 -15.68
C GLU A 301 10.03 12.21 -15.22
N ASN A 302 9.09 13.05 -15.66
CA ASN A 302 7.67 12.87 -15.40
C ASN A 302 6.85 12.97 -16.70
N CYS A 303 6.19 11.87 -17.07
CA CYS A 303 5.47 11.73 -18.33
C CYS A 303 3.94 11.73 -18.14
N PHE A 304 3.25 12.53 -18.95
CA PHE A 304 1.79 12.69 -18.95
C PHE A 304 1.22 12.26 -20.30
N SER A 305 0.14 11.47 -20.26
CA SER A 305 -0.66 11.15 -21.45
C SER A 305 -1.90 12.03 -21.50
N LEU A 306 -2.08 12.74 -22.61
CA LEU A 306 -3.13 13.74 -22.81
C LEU A 306 -3.87 13.42 -24.10
N SER A 307 -5.14 13.81 -24.19
CA SER A 307 -5.90 13.71 -25.44
C SER A 307 -6.45 15.09 -25.79
N VAL A 308 -6.16 15.54 -27.02
CA VAL A 308 -6.70 16.77 -27.61
C VAL A 308 -7.97 16.39 -28.39
N PRO A 309 -9.18 16.65 -27.88
CA PRO A 309 -10.40 16.20 -28.52
C PRO A 309 -10.73 17.05 -29.75
N GLN A 310 -11.52 16.49 -30.67
CA GLN A 310 -12.20 17.24 -31.73
C GLN A 310 -13.73 17.24 -31.51
N PRO A 311 -14.47 18.23 -32.04
CA PRO A 311 -15.93 18.24 -31.95
C PRO A 311 -16.57 17.06 -32.69
N GLU A 312 -17.66 16.51 -32.13
CA GLU A 312 -18.46 15.47 -32.80
C GLU A 312 -19.17 16.01 -34.06
N ASP A 313 -19.39 15.14 -35.05
CA ASP A 313 -20.17 15.47 -36.24
C ASP A 313 -21.68 15.57 -35.90
N LEU A 314 -22.43 16.41 -36.63
CA LEU A 314 -23.88 16.45 -36.51
C LEU A 314 -24.49 15.13 -36.97
N ALA A 315 -25.24 14.47 -36.09
CA ALA A 315 -26.06 13.32 -36.44
C ALA A 315 -27.54 13.62 -36.23
N VAL A 316 -28.33 13.30 -37.25
CA VAL A 316 -29.78 13.54 -37.27
C VAL A 316 -30.49 12.28 -37.73
N SER A 317 -31.47 11.83 -36.96
CA SER A 317 -32.42 10.81 -37.40
C SER A 317 -33.82 11.39 -37.45
N SER A 318 -34.54 11.20 -38.54
CA SER A 318 -35.91 11.65 -38.70
C SER A 318 -36.91 10.48 -38.61
N ARG A 319 -38.05 10.73 -37.98
CA ARG A 319 -39.19 9.82 -37.91
C ARG A 319 -40.45 10.55 -38.30
N ILE A 320 -41.13 10.06 -39.33
CA ILE A 320 -42.32 10.72 -39.89
C ILE A 320 -43.59 10.07 -39.32
N GLY A 321 -44.44 10.88 -38.72
CA GLY A 321 -45.81 10.55 -38.34
C GLY A 321 -46.77 10.88 -39.48
N SER A 322 -47.04 9.89 -40.35
CA SER A 322 -47.89 10.10 -41.53
C SER A 322 -49.38 10.30 -41.23
N LEU A 323 -49.83 9.99 -40.01
CA LEU A 323 -51.23 10.16 -39.60
C LEU A 323 -51.51 11.53 -39.00
N ASP A 324 -50.49 12.15 -38.39
CA ASP A 324 -50.56 13.44 -37.71
C ASP A 324 -49.77 14.54 -38.42
N ASN A 325 -49.18 14.23 -39.58
CA ASN A 325 -48.38 15.12 -40.41
C ASN A 325 -47.28 15.82 -39.60
N LYS A 326 -46.45 15.03 -38.90
CA LYS A 326 -45.33 15.55 -38.11
C LYS A 326 -44.04 14.81 -38.45
N VAL A 327 -42.92 15.47 -38.23
CA VAL A 327 -41.60 14.85 -38.20
C VAL A 327 -41.00 15.03 -36.82
N THR A 328 -40.51 13.94 -36.23
CA THR A 328 -39.72 13.94 -35.01
C THR A 328 -38.26 13.74 -35.39
N LEU A 329 -37.39 14.63 -34.93
CA LEU A 329 -35.96 14.61 -35.16
C LEU A 329 -35.25 14.28 -33.86
N ASN A 330 -34.36 13.28 -33.89
CA ASN A 330 -33.35 13.10 -32.84
C ASN A 330 -32.04 13.70 -33.32
N LEU A 331 -31.40 14.46 -32.45
CA LEU A 331 -30.28 15.35 -32.74
C LEU A 331 -29.13 15.06 -31.78
N SER A 332 -27.92 14.88 -32.30
CA SER A 332 -26.69 14.80 -31.52
C SER A 332 -25.53 15.51 -32.23
N GLY A 333 -24.45 15.75 -31.48
CA GLY A 333 -23.25 16.42 -31.99
C GLY A 333 -23.18 17.92 -31.69
N GLY A 334 -24.29 18.62 -31.38
CA GLY A 334 -24.30 20.06 -31.08
C GLY A 334 -24.85 20.42 -29.70
N LYS A 335 -24.55 21.62 -29.19
CA LYS A 335 -25.22 22.17 -27.98
C LYS A 335 -26.55 22.85 -28.32
N SER A 336 -26.69 23.31 -29.56
CA SER A 336 -27.89 23.95 -30.07
C SER A 336 -28.09 23.64 -31.55
N TYR A 337 -29.34 23.56 -31.97
CA TYR A 337 -29.72 23.17 -33.32
C TYR A 337 -30.59 24.25 -33.95
N THR A 338 -30.30 24.57 -35.20
CA THR A 338 -31.14 25.39 -36.08
C THR A 338 -31.74 24.48 -37.14
N ILE A 339 -33.07 24.41 -37.16
CA ILE A 339 -33.82 23.58 -38.09
C ILE A 339 -34.60 24.50 -39.02
N VAL A 340 -34.43 24.36 -40.32
CA VAL A 340 -35.18 25.06 -41.35
C VAL A 340 -36.15 24.07 -41.99
N LEU A 341 -37.44 24.26 -41.76
CA LEU A 341 -38.50 23.47 -42.38
C LEU A 341 -39.32 24.38 -43.29
N ASN A 342 -39.28 24.16 -44.62
CA ASN A 342 -40.08 24.92 -45.58
C ASN A 342 -39.90 26.46 -45.54
N ASN A 343 -38.71 26.93 -45.17
CA ASN A 343 -38.33 28.32 -44.92
C ASN A 343 -38.74 28.88 -43.54
N GLU A 344 -39.34 28.07 -42.66
CA GLU A 344 -39.54 28.42 -41.26
C GLU A 344 -38.37 27.95 -40.43
N VAL A 345 -37.89 28.80 -39.52
CA VAL A 345 -36.71 28.52 -38.68
C VAL A 345 -37.15 28.17 -37.27
N TYR A 346 -36.71 27.01 -36.81
CA TYR A 346 -36.88 26.49 -35.46
C TYR A 346 -35.50 26.41 -34.79
N ARG A 347 -35.45 26.67 -33.48
CA ARG A 347 -34.23 26.56 -32.68
C ARG A 347 -34.51 25.74 -31.42
N THR A 348 -33.62 24.83 -31.09
CA THR A 348 -33.75 23.99 -29.89
C THR A 348 -32.37 23.64 -29.31
N THR A 349 -32.33 23.41 -28.01
CA THR A 349 -31.19 22.80 -27.30
C THR A 349 -31.48 21.35 -26.91
N GLU A 350 -32.73 20.91 -27.07
CA GLU A 350 -33.14 19.54 -26.78
C GLU A 350 -32.64 18.58 -27.86
N SER A 351 -32.33 17.35 -27.47
CA SER A 351 -31.93 16.27 -28.39
C SER A 351 -33.08 15.70 -29.20
N GLU A 352 -34.33 16.08 -28.92
CA GLU A 352 -35.50 15.69 -29.69
C GLU A 352 -36.40 16.90 -29.96
N ILE A 353 -36.91 17.02 -31.19
CA ILE A 353 -37.92 18.01 -31.55
C ILE A 353 -38.93 17.44 -32.53
N THR A 354 -40.21 17.78 -32.33
CA THR A 354 -41.28 17.40 -33.26
C THR A 354 -41.85 18.63 -33.96
N LEU A 355 -41.83 18.63 -35.29
CA LEU A 355 -42.24 19.75 -36.14
C LEU A 355 -43.43 19.36 -37.04
N PRO A 356 -44.36 20.29 -37.30
CA PRO A 356 -45.50 20.03 -38.18
C PRO A 356 -45.10 20.08 -39.65
N LEU A 357 -45.52 19.08 -40.42
CA LEU A 357 -45.38 19.02 -41.87
C LEU A 357 -46.63 19.64 -42.51
N SER A 358 -46.47 20.76 -43.20
CA SER A 358 -47.59 21.57 -43.73
C SER A 358 -47.75 21.51 -45.24
N ARG A 359 -46.75 20.95 -45.96
CA ARG A 359 -46.73 20.87 -47.42
C ARG A 359 -46.73 19.41 -47.88
N ILE A 360 -47.09 19.19 -49.15
CA ILE A 360 -46.98 17.85 -49.75
C ILE A 360 -45.52 17.41 -49.85
N GLU A 361 -44.64 18.35 -50.17
CA GLU A 361 -43.18 18.23 -50.16
C GLU A 361 -42.64 19.20 -49.12
N ASN A 362 -41.87 18.69 -48.15
CA ASN A 362 -41.29 19.48 -47.09
C ASN A 362 -39.77 19.38 -47.14
N THR A 363 -39.08 20.50 -47.28
CA THR A 363 -37.62 20.54 -47.23
C THR A 363 -37.16 20.83 -45.82
N LEU A 364 -36.32 19.96 -45.28
CA LEU A 364 -35.77 20.01 -43.93
C LEU A 364 -34.26 20.19 -44.00
N THR A 365 -33.73 21.21 -43.33
CA THR A 365 -32.30 21.40 -43.10
C THR A 365 -32.04 21.51 -41.61
N VAL A 366 -31.03 20.82 -41.08
CA VAL A 366 -30.60 20.92 -39.67
C VAL A 366 -29.12 21.28 -39.63
N SER A 367 -28.75 22.26 -38.81
CA SER A 367 -27.37 22.67 -38.55
C SER A 367 -27.16 22.96 -37.07
N THR A 368 -25.93 22.97 -36.59
CA THR A 368 -25.58 23.32 -35.19
C THR A 368 -25.06 24.76 -35.08
N GLU A 369 -24.65 25.19 -33.87
CA GLU A 369 -23.90 26.43 -33.67
C GLU A 369 -22.51 26.45 -34.34
N LYS A 370 -21.95 25.26 -34.64
CA LYS A 370 -20.66 25.11 -35.30
C LYS A 370 -20.86 24.69 -36.75
N ALA A 371 -20.60 25.61 -37.68
CA ALA A 371 -20.74 25.34 -39.12
C ALA A 371 -19.92 24.12 -39.61
N CYS A 372 -18.81 23.79 -38.93
CA CYS A 372 -17.94 22.67 -39.27
C CYS A 372 -18.50 21.28 -38.93
N GLN A 373 -19.58 21.18 -38.15
CA GLN A 373 -20.22 19.90 -37.83
C GLN A 373 -21.12 19.41 -38.97
N GLY A 374 -21.22 20.19 -40.05
CA GLY A 374 -22.02 19.87 -41.23
C GLY A 374 -23.47 20.34 -41.11
N ALA A 375 -24.24 20.02 -42.14
CA ALA A 375 -25.67 20.21 -42.19
C ALA A 375 -26.35 18.93 -42.68
N TYR A 376 -27.49 18.59 -42.09
CA TYR A 376 -28.34 17.51 -42.54
C TYR A 376 -29.44 18.09 -43.42
N GLU A 377 -29.65 17.52 -44.60
CA GLU A 377 -30.71 17.92 -45.52
C GLU A 377 -31.57 16.71 -45.90
N GLU A 378 -32.89 16.86 -45.78
CA GLU A 378 -33.87 15.83 -46.13
C GLU A 378 -35.07 16.47 -46.82
N THR A 379 -35.68 15.76 -47.77
CA THR A 379 -36.97 16.14 -48.36
C THR A 379 -38.02 15.10 -47.99
N ILE A 380 -39.07 15.54 -47.28
CA ILE A 380 -40.13 14.69 -46.72
C ILE A 380 -41.43 14.88 -47.51
N PHE A 381 -41.96 13.79 -48.06
CA PHE A 381 -43.23 13.78 -48.79
C PHE A 381 -44.38 13.22 -47.94
N LEU A 382 -45.45 14.00 -47.77
CA LEU A 382 -46.63 13.61 -46.97
C LEU A 382 -47.67 12.78 -47.73
N SER A 383 -47.51 12.60 -49.05
CA SER A 383 -48.48 11.87 -49.87
C SER A 383 -48.13 10.40 -50.00
N SER A 384 -48.99 9.51 -49.48
CA SER A 384 -49.02 8.09 -49.83
C SER A 384 -49.64 7.81 -51.21
N LYS A 385 -50.17 8.85 -51.88
CA LYS A 385 -50.80 8.75 -53.21
C LYS A 385 -49.78 8.90 -54.32
N LEU A 386 -50.04 8.17 -55.40
CA LEU A 386 -49.28 8.27 -56.65
C LEU A 386 -49.38 9.69 -57.23
N LEU A 387 -48.22 10.29 -57.53
CA LEU A 387 -48.11 11.64 -58.11
C LEU A 387 -47.36 11.59 -59.44
N VAL A 388 -47.77 12.46 -60.37
CA VAL A 388 -47.17 12.59 -61.70
C VAL A 388 -46.83 14.06 -61.93
N TYR A 389 -45.55 14.40 -62.04
CA TYR A 389 -45.06 15.77 -62.13
C TYR A 389 -43.80 15.87 -63.00
N PRO A 390 -43.47 17.05 -63.55
CA PRO A 390 -44.34 18.22 -63.64
C PRO A 390 -45.47 17.98 -64.63
N ASN A 391 -46.68 18.51 -64.35
CA ASN A 391 -47.78 18.51 -65.29
C ASN A 391 -48.44 19.91 -65.26
N PRO A 392 -48.19 20.78 -66.25
CA PRO A 392 -47.65 20.50 -67.59
C PRO A 392 -46.15 20.16 -67.64
N VAL A 393 -45.74 19.28 -68.55
CA VAL A 393 -44.34 18.89 -68.77
C VAL A 393 -43.64 19.85 -69.72
N GLU A 394 -42.76 20.69 -69.20
CA GLU A 394 -41.98 21.67 -69.98
C GLU A 394 -40.55 21.16 -70.29
N GLY A 395 -39.94 20.38 -69.38
CA GLY A 395 -38.59 19.81 -69.53
C GLY A 395 -38.55 18.42 -70.19
N SER A 396 -37.41 17.75 -70.13
CA SER A 396 -37.21 16.42 -70.73
C SER A 396 -37.85 15.29 -69.93
N ASP A 397 -38.06 15.50 -68.64
CA ASP A 397 -38.39 14.44 -67.70
C ASP A 397 -39.80 14.62 -67.14
N LEU A 398 -40.50 13.49 -67.08
CA LEU A 398 -41.74 13.33 -66.34
C LEU A 398 -41.51 12.30 -65.24
N ASN A 399 -41.64 12.74 -63.99
CA ASN A 399 -41.44 11.94 -62.81
C ASN A 399 -42.76 11.42 -62.25
N ILE A 400 -42.71 10.19 -61.76
CA ILE A 400 -43.84 9.47 -61.18
C ILE A 400 -43.41 9.01 -59.80
N PHE A 401 -43.97 9.61 -58.76
CA PHE A 401 -43.77 9.17 -57.39
C PHE A 401 -44.85 8.14 -57.04
N MET A 402 -44.43 6.95 -56.62
CA MET A 402 -45.33 5.80 -56.46
C MET A 402 -46.08 5.76 -55.12
N GLY A 403 -45.73 6.65 -54.17
CA GLY A 403 -46.31 6.66 -52.83
C GLY A 403 -45.86 5.47 -51.98
N ASP A 404 -46.74 4.99 -51.09
CA ASP A 404 -46.51 3.82 -50.21
C ASP A 404 -46.92 2.49 -50.86
N ASN A 405 -47.12 2.45 -52.17
CA ASN A 405 -47.45 1.20 -52.84
C ASN A 405 -46.27 0.23 -52.74
N GLU A 406 -46.55 -0.98 -52.25
CA GLU A 406 -45.56 -2.04 -51.99
C GLU A 406 -44.68 -2.31 -53.23
N LEU A 407 -43.44 -2.72 -52.96
CA LEU A 407 -42.34 -2.93 -53.91
C LEU A 407 -42.65 -4.06 -54.92
N GLU A 408 -43.57 -3.80 -55.84
CA GLU A 408 -43.97 -4.69 -56.92
C GLU A 408 -43.57 -4.10 -58.29
N GLU A 409 -43.57 -4.95 -59.33
CA GLU A 409 -43.27 -4.54 -60.70
C GLU A 409 -44.39 -3.62 -61.23
N VAL A 410 -44.03 -2.42 -61.69
CA VAL A 410 -44.99 -1.44 -62.23
C VAL A 410 -44.84 -1.35 -63.74
N GLU A 411 -45.95 -1.50 -64.48
CA GLU A 411 -45.98 -1.22 -65.91
C GLU A 411 -46.50 0.21 -66.14
N ILE A 412 -45.64 1.05 -66.70
CA ILE A 412 -46.01 2.40 -67.12
C ILE A 412 -46.16 2.41 -68.63
N SER A 413 -47.32 2.88 -69.10
CA SER A 413 -47.64 2.98 -70.52
C SER A 413 -48.18 4.36 -70.86
N LEU A 414 -47.73 4.93 -71.97
CA LEU A 414 -48.19 6.22 -72.45
C LEU A 414 -49.00 6.05 -73.74
N TYR A 415 -50.15 6.73 -73.80
CA TYR A 415 -51.09 6.68 -74.92
C TYR A 415 -51.38 8.08 -75.45
N THR A 416 -51.70 8.18 -76.75
CA THR A 416 -52.38 9.36 -77.29
C THR A 416 -53.83 9.42 -76.80
N LEU A 417 -54.49 10.59 -76.91
CA LEU A 417 -55.93 10.70 -76.59
C LEU A 417 -56.84 9.77 -77.40
N ASN A 418 -56.38 9.30 -78.56
CA ASN A 418 -57.10 8.36 -79.40
C ASN A 418 -56.82 6.88 -79.03
N GLY A 419 -56.08 6.62 -77.94
CA GLY A 419 -55.83 5.28 -77.41
C GLY A 419 -54.66 4.54 -78.05
N VAL A 420 -53.83 5.18 -78.88
CA VAL A 420 -52.64 4.55 -79.47
C VAL A 420 -51.50 4.54 -78.46
N LYS A 421 -50.97 3.35 -78.12
CA LYS A 421 -49.82 3.18 -77.21
C LYS A 421 -48.55 3.70 -77.88
N ILE A 422 -47.90 4.68 -77.26
CA ILE A 422 -46.64 5.28 -77.70
C ILE A 422 -45.46 4.54 -77.11
N MET A 423 -45.54 4.23 -75.82
CA MET A 423 -44.52 3.46 -75.10
C MET A 423 -45.16 2.67 -73.96
N GLY A 424 -44.49 1.60 -73.56
CA GLY A 424 -44.80 0.86 -72.35
C GLY A 424 -43.55 0.16 -71.85
N LYS A 425 -43.23 0.32 -70.57
CA LYS A 425 -42.08 -0.32 -69.95
C LYS A 425 -42.42 -0.74 -68.53
N LYS A 426 -41.87 -1.88 -68.13
CA LYS A 426 -41.96 -2.37 -66.76
C LYS A 426 -40.75 -1.89 -65.96
N TYR A 427 -40.99 -1.54 -64.70
CA TYR A 427 -39.99 -1.02 -63.78
C TYR A 427 -40.03 -1.81 -62.47
N SER A 428 -38.85 -2.18 -61.98
CA SER A 428 -38.67 -2.69 -60.63
C SER A 428 -38.29 -1.53 -59.72
N LEU A 429 -39.07 -1.30 -58.64
CA LEU A 429 -38.87 -0.16 -57.76
C LEU A 429 -37.73 -0.44 -56.77
N LEU A 430 -36.54 0.11 -57.03
CA LEU A 430 -35.48 0.26 -56.02
C LEU A 430 -35.63 1.57 -55.23
N ASN A 431 -36.08 2.62 -55.90
CA ASN A 431 -36.40 3.93 -55.34
C ASN A 431 -37.89 4.24 -55.65
N ARG A 432 -38.57 5.01 -54.79
CA ARG A 432 -40.01 5.30 -54.88
C ARG A 432 -40.41 6.27 -56.02
N GLU A 433 -39.50 6.54 -56.94
CA GLU A 433 -39.65 7.48 -58.05
C GLU A 433 -39.23 6.83 -59.37
N ILE A 434 -40.05 7.00 -60.42
CA ILE A 434 -39.75 6.60 -61.79
C ILE A 434 -39.70 7.84 -62.68
N SER A 435 -38.57 8.04 -63.35
CA SER A 435 -38.42 9.12 -64.33
C SER A 435 -38.57 8.60 -65.77
N LEU A 436 -39.39 9.29 -66.55
CA LEU A 436 -39.63 9.04 -67.97
C LEU A 436 -39.06 10.18 -68.81
N ASN A 437 -38.14 9.89 -69.72
CA ASN A 437 -37.73 10.85 -70.73
C ASN A 437 -38.83 10.99 -71.79
N VAL A 438 -39.34 12.20 -71.96
CA VAL A 438 -40.44 12.56 -72.87
C VAL A 438 -40.02 13.54 -73.97
N ASP A 439 -38.72 13.70 -74.23
CA ASP A 439 -38.20 14.61 -75.27
C ASP A 439 -38.72 14.31 -76.67
N ARG A 440 -38.96 13.03 -76.94
CA ARG A 440 -39.44 12.55 -78.24
C ARG A 440 -40.94 12.74 -78.44
N LEU A 441 -41.67 13.25 -77.45
CA LEU A 441 -43.09 13.52 -77.56
C LEU A 441 -43.34 14.92 -78.11
N ALA A 442 -44.20 15.02 -79.12
CA ALA A 442 -44.68 16.29 -79.62
C ALA A 442 -45.53 17.01 -78.55
N ARG A 443 -45.67 18.33 -78.66
CA ARG A 443 -46.57 19.12 -77.81
C ARG A 443 -48.00 18.63 -77.95
N GLY A 444 -48.68 18.43 -76.83
CA GLY A 444 -50.02 17.85 -76.84
C GLY A 444 -50.39 17.16 -75.54
N ILE A 445 -51.56 16.52 -75.53
CA ILE A 445 -52.10 15.84 -74.37
C ILE A 445 -51.93 14.34 -74.56
N TYR A 446 -51.45 13.68 -73.52
CA TYR A 446 -51.26 12.23 -73.47
C TYR A 446 -51.93 11.63 -72.24
N LEU A 447 -52.23 10.33 -72.31
CA LEU A 447 -52.75 9.54 -71.22
C LEU A 447 -51.63 8.64 -70.70
N LEU A 448 -51.20 8.89 -69.47
CA LEU A 448 -50.27 8.06 -68.73
C LEU A 448 -51.05 7.02 -67.95
N ASN A 449 -50.85 5.77 -68.29
CA ASN A 449 -51.42 4.63 -67.61
C ASN A 449 -50.35 3.99 -66.72
N ILE A 450 -50.67 3.85 -65.44
CA ILE A 450 -49.78 3.25 -64.45
C ILE A 450 -50.50 2.04 -63.88
N LYS A 451 -49.94 0.87 -64.18
CA LYS A 451 -50.50 -0.42 -63.82
C LYS A 451 -49.61 -1.10 -62.77
N THR A 452 -50.19 -1.39 -61.63
CA THR A 452 -49.64 -2.28 -60.59
C THR A 452 -50.40 -3.60 -60.61
N GLU A 453 -50.05 -4.58 -59.77
CA GLU A 453 -50.84 -5.82 -59.67
C GLU A 453 -52.26 -5.56 -59.14
N ARG A 454 -52.42 -4.55 -58.28
CA ARG A 454 -53.67 -4.27 -57.56
C ARG A 454 -54.47 -3.10 -58.11
N SER A 455 -53.86 -2.25 -58.95
CA SER A 455 -54.50 -1.03 -59.43
C SER A 455 -54.08 -0.63 -60.85
N LEU A 456 -54.99 0.04 -61.55
CA LEU A 456 -54.75 0.67 -62.84
C LEU A 456 -55.21 2.12 -62.76
N VAL A 457 -54.27 3.06 -62.79
CA VAL A 457 -54.57 4.49 -62.68
C VAL A 457 -54.22 5.19 -63.98
N ASN A 458 -55.06 6.14 -64.40
CA ASN A 458 -54.88 6.93 -65.62
C ASN A 458 -54.71 8.41 -65.27
N TYR A 459 -53.61 9.01 -65.73
CA TYR A 459 -53.31 10.42 -65.58
C TYR A 459 -53.28 11.10 -66.95
N LYS A 460 -53.87 12.29 -67.03
CA LYS A 460 -53.76 13.14 -68.21
C LYS A 460 -52.54 14.02 -68.05
N ILE A 461 -51.56 13.87 -68.94
CA ILE A 461 -50.36 14.71 -68.96
C ILE A 461 -50.43 15.69 -70.13
N LEU A 462 -49.99 16.92 -69.91
CA LEU A 462 -49.89 17.96 -70.94
C LEU A 462 -48.42 18.24 -71.24
N ARG A 463 -47.95 17.92 -72.45
CA ARG A 463 -46.63 18.30 -72.97
C ARG A 463 -46.73 19.68 -73.61
N LYS A 464 -46.02 20.66 -73.06
CA LYS A 464 -46.07 22.05 -73.54
C LYS A 464 -45.03 22.38 -74.60
#